data_AF-A0A9E6ABV4-F1
#
_entry.id   AF-A0A9E6ABV4-F1
#
_cell.length_a   1.000
_cell.length_b   1.000
_cell.length_c   1.000
_cell.angle_alpha   90.00
_cell.angle_beta   90.00
_cell.angle_gamma   90.00
#
_symmetry.space_group_name_H-M   'P 1'
#
loop_
_entity.id
_entity.type
_entity.pdbx_description
1 polymer ?
#
loop_
_entity_poly.entity_id
_entity_poly.type
_entity_poly.pdbx_seq_one_letter_code
_entity_poly.pdbx_strand_id
1 'polypeptide(L)'
;MDLWPILFLVLSGFFLSACGNNESEKDNVVADVSISESIAISSYTIVKDTNLATIKRSVDVILDAELSVEALTAIAVEIKKSDSKKYDRTFIIFNLSTDAPNAAAWATGHSNPNLKIEILRYNTLGNTAAVTGTGKWYENSGLHKASISDWKRAARENKIGTAADWTLSGAPTIKKQVMDSGDFDNLKPFANALVNCIDIAVEGTAVDHQEAAMFAVLCMSTMGWLK
;
A
#
# COMPACT_ATOMS: atom_id res chain seq x y z
N MET A 1 6.39 -19.75 -78.30
CA MET A 1 5.68 -20.77 -77.48
C MET A 1 5.20 -20.06 -76.21
N ASP A 2 4.46 -18.96 -76.35
CA ASP A 2 3.01 -18.84 -76.69
C ASP A 2 2.17 -19.23 -75.46
N LEU A 3 1.75 -18.25 -74.65
CA LEU A 3 0.52 -17.43 -74.75
C LEU A 3 -0.76 -18.20 -74.35
N TRP A 4 -1.40 -17.64 -73.31
CA TRP A 4 -2.77 -17.76 -72.73
C TRP A 4 -3.90 -18.12 -73.74
N PRO A 5 -5.13 -18.55 -73.32
CA PRO A 5 -6.16 -17.57 -72.86
C PRO A 5 -7.35 -18.08 -71.94
N ILE A 6 -8.01 -17.11 -71.27
CA ILE A 6 -9.48 -16.87 -71.15
C ILE A 6 -10.36 -17.88 -70.35
N LEU A 7 -10.94 -17.51 -69.19
CA LEU A 7 -12.12 -16.64 -68.94
C LEU A 7 -13.47 -17.29 -69.33
N PHE A 8 -14.28 -17.66 -68.34
CA PHE A 8 -15.74 -17.74 -68.49
C PHE A 8 -16.43 -17.02 -67.33
N LEU A 9 -17.07 -15.91 -67.70
CA LEU A 9 -18.08 -15.17 -66.96
C LEU A 9 -19.44 -15.72 -67.42
N VAL A 10 -20.31 -16.12 -66.49
CA VAL A 10 -21.77 -16.08 -66.73
C VAL A 10 -22.46 -15.49 -65.50
N LEU A 11 -23.14 -14.40 -65.79
CA LEU A 11 -23.99 -13.58 -64.95
C LEU A 11 -25.40 -14.21 -64.79
N SER A 12 -26.12 -13.68 -63.80
CA SER A 12 -27.58 -13.44 -63.76
C SER A 12 -28.45 -14.40 -62.94
N GLY A 13 -29.22 -13.77 -62.04
CA GLY A 13 -30.24 -14.42 -61.22
C GLY A 13 -30.73 -13.53 -60.07
N PHE A 14 -31.19 -12.31 -60.38
CA PHE A 14 -31.90 -11.41 -59.47
C PHE A 14 -33.23 -12.04 -59.02
N PHE A 15 -33.52 -12.07 -57.71
CA PHE A 15 -34.89 -12.00 -57.19
C PHE A 15 -34.94 -10.96 -56.07
N LEU A 16 -35.78 -9.95 -56.29
CA LEU A 16 -36.16 -8.92 -55.33
C LEU A 16 -37.47 -9.31 -54.63
N SER A 17 -37.55 -8.87 -53.38
CA SER A 17 -38.74 -8.42 -52.64
C SER A 17 -39.56 -9.41 -51.81
N ALA A 18 -39.46 -9.27 -50.48
CA ALA A 18 -40.62 -9.06 -49.61
C ALA A 18 -40.17 -8.48 -48.24
N CYS A 19 -40.86 -7.41 -47.81
CA CYS A 19 -40.60 -6.64 -46.59
C CYS A 19 -40.99 -7.38 -45.30
N GLY A 20 -40.23 -7.16 -44.23
CA GLY A 20 -40.61 -7.44 -42.85
C GLY A 20 -39.85 -6.51 -41.90
N ASN A 21 -40.58 -5.63 -41.20
CA ASN A 21 -40.07 -4.49 -40.43
C ASN A 21 -39.47 -4.88 -39.07
N ASN A 22 -38.44 -4.11 -38.69
CA ASN A 22 -38.09 -3.58 -37.36
C ASN A 22 -37.86 -4.55 -36.19
N GLU A 23 -36.63 -4.58 -35.67
CA GLU A 23 -36.35 -4.01 -34.34
C GLU A 23 -34.83 -3.77 -34.12
N SER A 24 -34.57 -2.75 -33.30
CA SER A 24 -33.36 -1.95 -33.14
C SER A 24 -32.01 -2.65 -33.02
N GLU A 25 -31.09 -2.17 -33.85
CA GLU A 25 -29.67 -1.99 -33.60
C GLU A 25 -29.48 -1.10 -32.35
N LYS A 26 -28.83 -1.62 -31.31
CA LYS A 26 -28.28 -0.81 -30.22
C LYS A 26 -26.78 -0.69 -30.45
N ASP A 27 -26.42 0.41 -31.10
CA ASP A 27 -25.13 1.07 -30.93
C ASP A 27 -24.87 1.27 -29.44
N ASN A 28 -23.90 0.55 -28.90
CA ASN A 28 -23.33 0.89 -27.61
C ASN A 28 -22.38 2.07 -27.85
N VAL A 29 -22.99 3.25 -27.79
CA VAL A 29 -22.33 4.54 -27.61
C VAL A 29 -21.28 4.37 -26.51
N VAL A 30 -20.01 4.48 -26.89
CA VAL A 30 -18.91 4.75 -25.98
C VAL A 30 -19.19 6.13 -25.39
N ALA A 31 -19.93 6.14 -24.29
CA ALA A 31 -20.11 7.32 -23.48
C ALA A 31 -18.74 7.70 -22.93
N ASP A 32 -18.26 8.85 -23.40
CA ASP A 32 -17.28 9.69 -22.77
C ASP A 32 -17.68 9.89 -21.29
N VAL A 33 -17.07 9.10 -20.40
CA VAL A 33 -17.24 9.25 -18.96
C VAL A 33 -16.35 10.39 -18.52
N SER A 34 -16.88 11.61 -18.65
CA SER A 34 -16.39 12.79 -17.98
C SER A 34 -16.61 12.63 -16.46
N ILE A 35 -15.66 12.02 -15.76
CA ILE A 35 -15.61 12.05 -14.28
C ILE A 35 -15.21 13.47 -13.87
N SER A 36 -16.22 14.31 -13.69
CA SER A 36 -16.13 15.61 -13.04
C SER A 36 -17.13 15.65 -11.89
N GLU A 37 -16.98 14.72 -10.95
CA GLU A 37 -17.57 14.87 -9.63
C GLU A 37 -16.47 15.45 -8.75
N SER A 38 -16.60 16.74 -8.42
CA SER A 38 -15.70 17.42 -7.51
C SER A 38 -15.82 16.74 -6.15
N ILE A 39 -14.90 15.82 -5.86
CA ILE A 39 -14.76 15.26 -4.52
C ILE A 39 -14.59 16.46 -3.59
N ALA A 40 -15.55 16.69 -2.70
CA ALA A 40 -15.44 17.72 -1.68
C ALA A 40 -14.33 17.28 -0.72
N ILE A 41 -13.10 17.68 -1.01
CA ILE A 41 -11.96 17.48 -0.12
C ILE A 41 -12.26 18.32 1.11
N SER A 42 -12.65 17.67 2.20
CA SER A 42 -12.74 18.33 3.51
C SER A 42 -11.38 18.93 3.86
N SER A 43 -11.36 20.05 4.58
CA SER A 43 -10.12 20.58 5.16
C SER A 43 -9.39 19.50 5.96
N TYR A 44 -8.08 19.37 5.72
CA TYR A 44 -7.20 18.57 6.54
C TYR A 44 -6.06 19.45 7.05
N THR A 45 -5.52 19.12 8.22
CA THR A 45 -4.37 19.82 8.79
C THR A 45 -3.21 18.87 8.95
N ILE A 46 -2.05 19.18 8.36
CA ILE A 46 -0.80 18.46 8.62
C ILE A 46 -0.29 18.89 10.00
N VAL A 47 -0.26 17.96 10.95
CA VAL A 47 0.22 18.23 12.32
C VAL A 47 1.65 17.74 12.54
N LYS A 48 2.13 16.84 11.69
CA LYS A 48 3.51 16.36 11.72
C LYS A 48 3.94 15.96 10.32
N ASP A 49 5.14 16.35 9.93
CA ASP A 49 5.78 15.89 8.70
C ASP A 49 7.25 15.62 9.00
N THR A 50 7.64 14.36 8.86
CA THR A 50 9.00 13.91 9.15
C THR A 50 9.51 13.06 8.01
N ASN A 51 10.81 13.11 7.79
CA ASN A 51 11.46 12.28 6.78
C ASN A 51 12.71 11.59 7.31
N LEU A 52 13.07 10.53 6.60
CA LEU A 52 14.30 9.77 6.70
C LEU A 52 15.01 9.93 5.37
N ALA A 53 15.80 11.01 5.23
CA ALA A 53 16.45 11.37 3.96
C ALA A 53 15.44 11.33 2.78
N THR A 54 15.75 10.63 1.69
CA THR A 54 14.86 10.37 0.54
C THR A 54 14.23 8.99 0.59
N ILE A 55 14.32 8.29 1.73
CA ILE A 55 13.88 6.91 1.87
C ILE A 55 12.43 6.85 2.32
N LYS A 56 12.07 7.61 3.37
CA LYS A 56 10.75 7.55 3.99
C LYS A 56 10.28 8.94 4.36
N ARG A 57 9.03 9.26 4.06
CA ARG A 57 8.29 10.39 4.62
C ARG A 57 7.11 9.86 5.44
N SER A 58 6.87 10.46 6.59
CA SER A 58 5.75 10.15 7.49
C SER A 58 5.02 11.45 7.79
N VAL A 59 3.75 11.51 7.41
CA VAL A 59 2.88 12.67 7.54
C VAL A 59 1.69 12.30 8.42
N ASP A 60 1.48 13.05 9.50
CA ASP A 60 0.31 12.88 10.35
C ASP A 60 -0.64 14.04 10.05
N VAL A 61 -1.90 13.69 9.75
CA VAL A 61 -2.96 14.65 9.45
C VAL A 61 -4.14 14.49 10.39
N ILE A 62 -4.82 15.60 10.64
CA ILE A 62 -6.10 15.66 11.33
C ILE A 62 -7.19 16.00 10.31
N LEU A 63 -8.27 15.22 10.36
CA LEU A 63 -9.49 15.37 9.58
C LEU A 63 -10.64 15.80 10.50
N ASP A 64 -11.53 16.66 10.00
CA ASP A 64 -12.69 17.12 10.77
C ASP A 64 -13.82 16.09 10.86
N ALA A 65 -13.83 15.13 9.94
CA ALA A 65 -14.82 14.06 9.85
C ALA A 65 -14.21 12.82 9.19
N GLU A 66 -14.94 11.70 9.30
CA GLU A 66 -14.63 10.50 8.54
C GLU A 66 -14.89 10.70 7.05
N LEU A 67 -14.04 10.12 6.23
CA LEU A 67 -14.05 10.29 4.78
C LEU A 67 -14.12 8.95 4.04
N SER A 68 -14.52 8.99 2.77
CA SER A 68 -14.45 7.80 1.92
C SER A 68 -13.01 7.45 1.55
N VAL A 69 -12.78 6.22 1.08
CA VAL A 69 -11.48 5.77 0.59
C VAL A 69 -11.00 6.66 -0.58
N GLU A 70 -11.91 7.09 -1.43
CA GLU A 70 -11.64 7.95 -2.59
C GLU A 70 -11.17 9.33 -2.13
N ALA A 71 -11.83 9.93 -1.13
CA ALA A 71 -11.43 11.21 -0.56
C ALA A 71 -10.06 11.13 0.14
N LEU A 72 -9.81 10.07 0.91
CA LEU A 72 -8.49 9.81 1.51
C LEU A 72 -7.41 9.60 0.46
N THR A 73 -7.75 8.94 -0.64
CA THR A 73 -6.83 8.75 -1.78
C THR A 73 -6.47 10.10 -2.40
N ALA A 74 -7.45 10.98 -2.62
CA ALA A 74 -7.22 12.32 -3.15
C ALA A 74 -6.28 13.14 -2.24
N ILE A 75 -6.55 13.15 -0.92
CA ILE A 75 -5.70 13.82 0.09
C ILE A 75 -4.28 13.24 0.08
N ALA A 76 -4.15 11.91 0.06
CA ALA A 76 -2.85 11.25 0.04
C ALA A 76 -2.02 11.60 -1.22
N VAL A 77 -2.68 11.68 -2.38
CA VAL A 77 -2.04 12.11 -3.63
C VAL A 77 -1.60 13.57 -3.55
N GLU A 78 -2.43 14.44 -2.97
CA GLU A 78 -2.10 15.86 -2.76
C GLU A 78 -0.89 16.02 -1.85
N ILE A 79 -0.88 15.37 -0.69
CA ILE A 79 0.24 15.37 0.27
C ILE A 79 1.53 14.85 -0.39
N LYS A 80 1.43 13.80 -1.23
CA LYS A 80 2.60 13.28 -1.95
C LYS A 80 3.14 14.29 -2.96
N LYS A 81 2.28 15.08 -3.60
CA LYS A 81 2.66 16.12 -4.57
C LYS A 81 3.14 17.42 -3.91
N SER A 82 2.82 17.65 -2.62
CA SER A 82 3.16 18.89 -1.93
C SER A 82 4.65 19.05 -1.61
N ASP A 83 5.43 17.95 -1.65
CA ASP A 83 6.88 17.98 -1.53
C ASP A 83 7.54 17.62 -2.86
N SER A 84 8.48 18.46 -3.28
CA SER A 84 9.29 18.24 -4.50
C SER A 84 10.24 17.06 -4.37
N LYS A 85 10.65 16.69 -3.14
CA LYS A 85 11.53 15.55 -2.88
C LYS A 85 10.82 14.24 -3.22
N LYS A 86 11.57 13.33 -3.83
CA LYS A 86 11.11 11.96 -4.07
C LYS A 86 11.51 11.10 -2.87
N TYR A 87 10.52 10.36 -2.37
CA TYR A 87 10.70 9.40 -1.31
C TYR A 87 10.41 8.01 -1.85
N ASP A 88 11.19 7.00 -1.45
CA ASP A 88 10.87 5.61 -1.78
C ASP A 88 9.50 5.23 -1.17
N ARG A 89 9.21 5.76 0.03
CA ARG A 89 7.96 5.52 0.76
C ARG A 89 7.37 6.78 1.34
N THR A 90 6.05 6.91 1.26
CA THR A 90 5.29 7.92 2.01
C THR A 90 4.21 7.23 2.82
N PHE A 91 4.24 7.42 4.13
CA PHE A 91 3.23 6.98 5.08
C PHE A 91 2.41 8.17 5.53
N ILE A 92 1.10 8.03 5.51
CA ILE A 92 0.16 9.07 5.91
C ILE A 92 -0.75 8.50 7.00
N ILE A 93 -0.78 9.15 8.15
CA ILE A 93 -1.61 8.76 9.29
C ILE A 93 -2.78 9.74 9.36
N PHE A 94 -3.99 9.22 9.18
CA PHE A 94 -5.22 10.01 9.25
C PHE A 94 -5.86 9.85 10.64
N ASN A 95 -5.95 10.95 11.38
CA ASN A 95 -6.60 11.03 12.69
C ASN A 95 -7.86 11.89 12.57
N LEU A 96 -8.83 11.68 13.46
CA LEU A 96 -10.02 12.54 13.54
C LEU A 96 -9.83 13.62 14.60
N SER A 97 -10.31 14.82 14.35
CA SER A 97 -10.26 15.93 15.32
C SER A 97 -11.10 15.67 16.57
N THR A 98 -12.10 14.80 16.46
CA THR A 98 -12.97 14.34 17.55
C THR A 98 -12.32 13.27 18.44
N ASP A 99 -11.15 12.75 18.07
CA ASP A 99 -10.47 11.73 18.82
C ASP A 99 -9.84 12.26 20.12
N ALA A 100 -9.82 11.41 21.15
CA ALA A 100 -9.07 11.69 22.36
C ALA A 100 -7.57 11.83 22.07
N PRO A 101 -6.82 12.60 22.89
CA PRO A 101 -5.36 12.62 22.80
C PRO A 101 -4.78 11.20 22.88
N ASN A 102 -3.87 10.87 21.97
CA ASN A 102 -3.24 9.55 21.81
C ASN A 102 -4.17 8.41 21.34
N ALA A 103 -5.34 8.71 20.79
CA ALA A 103 -6.13 7.68 20.11
C ALA A 103 -5.33 7.03 18.97
N ALA A 104 -5.58 5.76 18.72
CA ALA A 104 -5.01 5.07 17.56
C ALA A 104 -5.52 5.73 16.26
N ALA A 105 -4.69 5.78 15.22
CA ALA A 105 -5.09 6.32 13.93
C ALA A 105 -6.42 5.76 13.42
N TRP A 106 -7.21 6.61 12.77
CA TRP A 106 -8.49 6.21 12.18
C TRP A 106 -8.28 5.50 10.84
N ALA A 107 -7.41 6.04 9.98
CA ALA A 107 -7.01 5.41 8.73
C ALA A 107 -5.52 5.62 8.45
N THR A 108 -4.98 4.86 7.51
CA THR A 108 -3.59 5.00 7.04
C THR A 108 -3.50 4.95 5.53
N GLY A 109 -2.55 5.71 4.98
CA GLY A 109 -2.18 5.68 3.57
C GLY A 109 -0.73 5.25 3.42
N HIS A 110 -0.48 4.20 2.65
CA HIS A 110 0.85 3.66 2.40
C HIS A 110 1.14 3.79 0.91
N SER A 111 2.02 4.71 0.52
CA SER A 111 2.53 4.79 -0.86
C SER A 111 3.85 4.05 -0.94
N ASN A 112 3.80 2.83 -1.47
CA ASN A 112 4.96 1.95 -1.48
C ASN A 112 4.85 0.79 -2.50
N PRO A 113 5.17 0.99 -3.80
CA PRO A 113 5.20 2.24 -4.57
C PRO A 113 3.79 2.76 -4.89
N ASN A 114 2.82 1.85 -4.93
CA ASN A 114 1.41 2.15 -5.13
C ASN A 114 0.79 2.68 -3.84
N LEU A 115 -0.16 3.59 -3.95
CA LEU A 115 -0.90 4.10 -2.80
C LEU A 115 -1.98 3.09 -2.40
N LYS A 116 -1.96 2.68 -1.13
CA LYS A 116 -3.01 1.88 -0.48
C LYS A 116 -3.59 2.63 0.70
N ILE A 117 -4.90 2.76 0.75
CA ILE A 117 -5.63 3.31 1.90
C ILE A 117 -6.24 2.16 2.71
N GLU A 118 -6.08 2.21 4.03
CA GLU A 118 -6.67 1.27 4.97
C GLU A 118 -7.36 2.02 6.11
N ILE A 119 -8.68 1.86 6.25
CA ILE A 119 -9.43 2.42 7.38
C ILE A 119 -9.41 1.41 8.52
N LEU A 120 -8.79 1.77 9.64
CA LEU A 120 -8.46 0.82 10.70
C LEU A 120 -9.66 0.50 11.60
N ARG A 121 -10.54 1.48 11.84
CA ARG A 121 -11.65 1.34 12.80
C ARG A 121 -12.92 0.65 12.25
N TYR A 122 -12.96 0.37 10.94
CA TYR A 122 -14.05 -0.40 10.30
C TYR A 122 -13.67 -1.84 9.94
N ASN A 123 -12.41 -2.24 10.17
CA ASN A 123 -11.85 -3.52 9.74
C ASN A 123 -11.78 -4.58 10.87
N THR A 124 -12.77 -4.63 11.77
CA THR A 124 -12.90 -5.72 12.77
C THR A 124 -13.28 -7.08 12.16
N LEU A 125 -13.47 -7.17 10.85
CA LEU A 125 -13.65 -8.42 10.11
C LEU A 125 -12.58 -8.50 9.02
N GLY A 126 -11.57 -9.33 9.27
CA GLY A 126 -10.32 -9.40 8.50
C GLY A 126 -10.50 -9.54 7.00
N ASN A 127 -10.27 -8.44 6.28
CA ASN A 127 -10.04 -8.47 4.85
C ASN A 127 -8.74 -7.73 4.51
N THR A 128 -7.63 -8.29 4.97
CA THR A 128 -6.31 -7.98 4.44
C THR A 128 -6.20 -8.60 3.05
N ALA A 129 -6.46 -7.81 2.01
CA ALA A 129 -6.08 -8.19 0.65
C ALA A 129 -4.57 -8.44 0.65
N ALA A 130 -4.20 -9.72 0.50
CA ALA A 130 -2.83 -10.16 0.32
C ALA A 130 -2.31 -9.60 -1.00
N VAL A 131 -1.40 -8.63 -0.93
CA VAL A 131 -0.70 -8.10 -2.10
C VAL A 131 0.45 -9.05 -2.41
N THR A 132 0.37 -9.71 -3.56
CA THR A 132 1.44 -10.54 -4.13
C THR A 132 2.54 -9.65 -4.71
N GLY A 133 3.79 -9.98 -4.36
CA GLY A 133 4.94 -9.10 -4.42
C GLY A 133 5.50 -8.82 -5.81
N THR A 134 5.63 -7.52 -6.11
CA THR A 134 6.60 -6.94 -7.07
C THR A 134 7.40 -5.79 -6.46
N GLY A 135 7.24 -5.56 -5.15
CA GLY A 135 7.83 -4.46 -4.39
C GLY A 135 9.22 -4.75 -3.80
N LYS A 136 9.92 -3.72 -3.31
CA LYS A 136 11.16 -3.88 -2.53
C LYS A 136 10.91 -4.74 -1.27
N TRP A 137 11.97 -5.34 -0.74
CA TRP A 137 11.88 -6.33 0.36
C TRP A 137 11.28 -5.77 1.66
N TYR A 138 11.26 -4.45 1.82
CA TYR A 138 10.73 -3.75 2.99
C TYR A 138 9.29 -3.25 2.80
N GLU A 139 8.65 -3.56 1.67
CA GLU A 139 7.37 -2.92 1.32
C GLU A 139 6.13 -3.60 1.88
N ASN A 140 6.24 -4.87 2.27
CA ASN A 140 5.13 -5.66 2.76
C ASN A 140 4.99 -5.61 4.30
N SER A 141 5.27 -4.47 4.95
CA SER A 141 5.17 -4.32 6.41
C SER A 141 3.72 -4.21 6.87
N GLY A 142 3.27 -5.08 7.79
CA GLY A 142 1.90 -5.05 8.31
C GLY A 142 1.69 -5.64 9.70
N LEU A 143 2.76 -6.10 10.37
CA LEU A 143 2.65 -6.85 11.64
C LEU A 143 2.83 -5.97 12.89
N HIS A 144 2.74 -4.64 12.76
CA HIS A 144 3.04 -3.71 13.85
C HIS A 144 2.19 -3.91 15.12
N LYS A 145 0.97 -4.44 14.97
CA LYS A 145 0.03 -4.77 16.06
C LYS A 145 -0.33 -6.26 16.07
N ALA A 146 0.44 -7.09 15.38
CA ALA A 146 0.16 -8.50 15.25
C ALA A 146 0.43 -9.23 16.56
N SER A 147 -0.40 -10.24 16.85
CA SER A 147 -0.09 -11.22 17.88
C SER A 147 1.09 -12.10 17.47
N ILE A 148 1.72 -12.80 18.41
CA ILE A 148 2.73 -13.80 18.09
C ILE A 148 2.16 -14.92 17.21
N SER A 149 0.88 -15.28 17.39
CA SER A 149 0.24 -16.25 16.52
C SER A 149 0.19 -15.76 15.05
N ASP A 150 -0.13 -14.48 14.83
CA ASP A 150 -0.17 -13.88 13.50
C ASP A 150 1.24 -13.74 12.92
N TRP A 151 2.20 -13.34 13.75
CA TRP A 151 3.61 -13.28 13.39
C TRP A 151 4.12 -14.63 12.91
N LYS A 152 3.90 -15.71 13.67
CA LYS A 152 4.31 -17.08 13.31
C LYS A 152 3.77 -17.52 11.94
N ARG A 153 2.54 -17.13 11.60
CA ARG A 153 1.89 -17.48 10.32
C ARG A 153 2.27 -16.57 9.16
N ALA A 154 2.85 -15.39 9.42
CA ALA A 154 3.11 -14.40 8.40
C ALA A 154 4.27 -14.82 7.47
N ALA A 155 4.17 -14.42 6.20
CA ALA A 155 5.25 -14.55 5.23
C ALA A 155 6.50 -13.80 5.70
N ARG A 156 7.67 -14.36 5.38
CA ARG A 156 8.96 -13.82 5.83
C ARG A 156 9.20 -12.38 5.39
N GLU A 157 8.74 -12.02 4.20
CA GLU A 157 8.86 -10.68 3.63
C GLU A 157 8.11 -9.64 4.49
N ASN A 158 6.94 -10.02 5.03
CA ASN A 158 6.17 -9.14 5.91
C ASN A 158 6.83 -8.97 7.29
N LYS A 159 7.38 -10.07 7.83
CA LYS A 159 8.19 -10.02 9.05
C LYS A 159 9.38 -9.08 8.88
N ILE A 160 10.13 -9.21 7.79
CA ILE A 160 11.33 -8.39 7.52
C ILE A 160 10.94 -6.92 7.34
N GLY A 161 9.90 -6.61 6.55
CA GLY A 161 9.43 -5.23 6.38
C GLY A 161 9.02 -4.58 7.71
N THR A 162 8.26 -5.31 8.54
CA THR A 162 7.86 -4.83 9.87
C THR A 162 9.07 -4.66 10.80
N ALA A 163 10.00 -5.62 10.81
CA ALA A 163 11.22 -5.56 11.60
C ALA A 163 12.13 -4.39 11.19
N ALA A 164 12.17 -4.03 9.90
CA ALA A 164 12.87 -2.86 9.41
C ALA A 164 12.29 -1.57 10.00
N ASP A 165 10.95 -1.44 10.03
CA ASP A 165 10.29 -0.27 10.62
C ASP A 165 10.53 -0.19 12.15
N TRP A 166 10.48 -1.31 12.87
CA TRP A 166 10.84 -1.34 14.30
C TRP A 166 12.30 -0.97 14.54
N THR A 167 13.23 -1.48 13.73
CA THR A 167 14.65 -1.17 13.84
C THR A 167 14.90 0.33 13.66
N LEU A 168 14.33 0.96 12.63
CA LEU A 168 14.48 2.40 12.42
C LEU A 168 13.86 3.27 13.51
N SER A 169 12.84 2.75 14.18
CA SER A 169 12.13 3.47 15.23
C SER A 169 12.81 3.31 16.59
N GLY A 170 13.31 2.11 16.87
CA GLY A 170 13.84 1.72 18.19
C GLY A 170 15.36 1.73 18.30
N ALA A 171 16.12 1.76 17.20
CA ALA A 171 17.59 1.70 17.22
C ALA A 171 18.23 2.97 16.62
N PRO A 172 18.45 4.04 17.41
CA PRO A 172 18.94 5.32 16.92
C PRO A 172 20.29 5.22 16.18
N THR A 173 21.20 4.40 16.70
CA THR A 173 22.53 4.22 16.11
C THR A 173 22.45 3.56 14.73
N ILE A 174 21.62 2.52 14.57
CA ILE A 174 21.39 1.86 13.26
C ILE A 174 20.68 2.81 12.30
N LYS A 175 19.66 3.53 12.78
CA LYS A 175 18.96 4.55 11.99
C LYS A 175 19.95 5.56 11.43
N LYS A 176 20.86 6.07 12.27
CA LYS A 176 21.91 7.00 11.85
C LYS A 176 22.82 6.38 10.78
N GLN A 177 23.29 5.16 10.97
CA GLN A 177 24.14 4.48 9.99
C GLN A 177 23.47 4.35 8.62
N VAL A 178 22.19 3.95 8.58
CA VAL A 178 21.43 3.83 7.33
C VAL A 178 21.19 5.20 6.68
N MET A 179 20.95 6.25 7.48
CA MET A 179 20.83 7.61 6.97
C MET A 179 22.14 8.13 6.37
N ASP A 180 23.25 7.91 7.06
CA ASP A 180 24.58 8.36 6.62
C ASP A 180 25.02 7.63 5.34
N SER A 181 24.60 6.37 5.15
CA SER A 181 24.90 5.63 3.91
C SER A 181 24.01 6.02 2.73
N GLY A 182 22.83 6.58 2.97
CA GLY A 182 21.84 6.90 1.92
C GLY A 182 21.28 5.68 1.19
N ASP A 183 21.51 4.48 1.72
CA ASP A 183 21.14 3.20 1.11
C ASP A 183 20.35 2.36 2.12
N PHE A 184 19.09 2.11 1.81
CA PHE A 184 18.19 1.37 2.67
C PHE A 184 18.50 -0.13 2.72
N ASP A 185 19.20 -0.68 1.73
CA ASP A 185 19.58 -2.09 1.75
C ASP A 185 20.54 -2.41 2.91
N ASN A 186 21.25 -1.40 3.44
CA ASN A 186 22.05 -1.53 4.67
C ASN A 186 21.21 -1.80 5.92
N LEU A 187 19.90 -1.57 5.90
CA LEU A 187 19.00 -1.93 6.99
C LEU A 187 18.64 -3.43 6.98
N LYS A 188 18.74 -4.10 5.82
CA LYS A 188 18.26 -5.47 5.62
C LYS A 188 18.91 -6.49 6.57
N PRO A 189 20.23 -6.45 6.86
CA PRO A 189 20.84 -7.36 7.81
C PRO A 189 20.26 -7.22 9.22
N PHE A 190 19.99 -5.98 9.67
CA PHE A 190 19.40 -5.72 10.99
C PHE A 190 17.95 -6.21 11.06
N ALA A 191 17.16 -5.94 10.02
CA ALA A 191 15.79 -6.46 9.94
C ALA A 191 15.76 -8.01 10.02
N ASN A 192 16.66 -8.69 9.30
CA ASN A 192 16.77 -10.16 9.39
C ASN A 192 17.22 -10.64 10.77
N ALA A 193 18.20 -9.98 11.39
CA ALA A 193 18.64 -10.33 12.74
C ALA A 193 17.51 -10.18 13.77
N LEU A 194 16.71 -9.12 13.66
CA LEU A 194 15.55 -8.91 14.53
C LEU A 194 14.47 -9.98 14.32
N VAL A 195 14.14 -10.32 13.06
CA VAL A 195 13.19 -11.41 12.76
C VAL A 195 13.67 -12.72 13.37
N ASN A 196 14.93 -13.08 13.16
CA ASN A 196 15.50 -14.32 13.71
C ASN A 196 15.44 -14.34 15.25
N CYS A 197 15.77 -13.22 15.89
CA CYS A 197 15.69 -13.13 17.35
C CYS A 197 14.25 -13.34 17.85
N ILE A 198 13.26 -12.70 17.23
CA ILE A 198 11.85 -12.86 17.62
C ILE A 198 11.41 -14.31 17.39
N ASP A 199 11.69 -14.89 16.23
CA ASP A 199 11.30 -16.26 15.89
C ASP A 199 11.88 -17.27 16.90
N ILE A 200 13.16 -17.12 17.29
CA ILE A 200 13.80 -17.95 18.34
C ILE A 200 13.15 -17.72 19.71
N ALA A 201 12.90 -16.45 20.08
CA ALA A 201 12.36 -16.11 21.40
C ALA A 201 10.94 -16.66 21.64
N VAL A 202 10.17 -16.86 20.57
CA VAL A 202 8.79 -17.34 20.64
C VAL A 202 8.61 -18.81 20.22
N GLU A 203 9.70 -19.48 19.88
CA GLU A 203 9.69 -20.89 19.54
C GLU A 203 9.36 -21.74 20.78
N GLY A 204 8.36 -22.62 20.66
CA GLY A 204 7.96 -23.52 21.74
C GLY A 204 7.33 -22.85 22.97
N THR A 205 7.07 -21.54 22.95
CA THR A 205 6.47 -20.82 24.08
C THR A 205 4.98 -20.55 23.89
N ALA A 206 4.23 -20.57 25.00
CA ALA A 206 2.79 -20.32 25.04
C ALA A 206 2.48 -18.81 25.16
N VAL A 207 2.97 -18.00 24.21
CA VAL A 207 2.85 -16.53 24.20
C VAL A 207 2.05 -15.99 23.00
N ASP A 208 1.24 -16.85 22.38
CA ASP A 208 0.58 -16.59 21.10
C ASP A 208 -0.30 -15.33 21.06
N HIS A 209 -0.85 -14.90 22.19
CA HIS A 209 -1.69 -13.70 22.31
C HIS A 209 -0.91 -12.41 22.57
N GLN A 210 0.38 -12.50 22.90
CA GLN A 210 1.20 -11.31 23.15
C GLN A 210 1.55 -10.62 21.83
N GLU A 211 1.79 -9.31 21.88
CA GLU A 211 2.16 -8.53 20.69
C GLU A 211 3.60 -8.81 20.26
N ALA A 212 3.82 -9.01 18.96
CA ALA A 212 5.15 -9.22 18.40
C ALA A 212 6.09 -8.03 18.63
N ALA A 213 5.56 -6.81 18.69
CA ALA A 213 6.32 -5.59 18.97
C ALA A 213 7.02 -5.63 20.34
N MET A 214 6.45 -6.31 21.33
CA MET A 214 7.06 -6.46 22.66
C MET A 214 8.35 -7.28 22.58
N PHE A 215 8.33 -8.40 21.85
CA PHE A 215 9.50 -9.23 21.61
C PHE A 215 10.55 -8.52 20.76
N ALA A 216 10.12 -7.67 19.81
CA ALA A 216 11.04 -6.85 19.05
C ALA A 216 11.85 -5.91 19.95
N VAL A 217 11.20 -5.23 20.90
CA VAL A 217 11.88 -4.37 21.88
C VAL A 217 12.86 -5.17 22.75
N LEU A 218 12.44 -6.35 23.24
CA LEU A 218 13.32 -7.23 24.03
C LEU A 218 14.56 -7.65 23.22
N CYS A 219 14.37 -8.08 21.97
CA CYS A 219 15.44 -8.45 21.07
C CYS A 219 16.39 -7.29 20.76
N MET A 220 15.88 -6.09 20.48
CA MET A 220 16.73 -4.92 20.27
C MET A 220 17.53 -4.56 21.52
N SER A 221 16.97 -4.77 22.71
CA SER A 221 17.66 -4.57 23.99
C SER A 221 18.82 -5.57 24.15
N THR A 222 18.58 -6.86 23.92
CA THR A 222 19.62 -7.91 24.06
C THR A 222 20.72 -7.79 23.01
N MET A 223 20.39 -7.31 21.81
CA MET A 223 21.37 -6.99 20.76
C MET A 223 22.11 -5.66 21.00
N GLY A 224 21.74 -4.89 22.03
CA GLY A 224 22.39 -3.63 22.38
C GLY A 224 22.05 -2.45 21.46
N TRP A 225 20.92 -2.51 20.74
CA TRP A 225 20.54 -1.52 19.73
C TRP A 225 19.79 -0.31 20.28
N LEU A 226 19.26 -0.41 21.51
CA LEU A 226 18.47 0.66 22.15
C LEU A 226 19.33 1.79 22.77
N LYS A 227 20.64 1.77 22.53
CA LYS A 227 21.59 2.75 23.08
C LYS A 227 21.89 3.87 22.09
#